data_AF-A0A8T5NV70-F1
#
_entry.id   AF-A0A8T5NV70-F1
#
_cell.length_a   1.000
_cell.length_b   1.000
_cell.length_c   1.000
_cell.angle_alpha   90.00
_cell.angle_beta   90.00
_cell.angle_gamma   90.00
#
_symmetry.space_group_name_H-M   'P 1'
#
loop_
_entity.id
_entity.type
_entity.pdbx_description
1 polymer ?
#
loop_
_entity_poly.entity_id
_entity_poly.type
_entity_poly.pdbx_seq_one_letter_code
_entity_poly.pdbx_strand_id
1 'polypeptide(L)'
;MDILKFALQNAVKYNGKANSGAIIGKLLSENPKLKSKMKDVAKEVSQVIKEVNSMSLKDQLDKLKKIAPELLEKKEVKKERELPELKNVKDKVVMRLAPYPSGPLHIGNTKTYVTNDYYVKKYGGKLI
;
A
#
# COMPACT_ATOMS: atom_id res chain seq x y z
N MET A 1 -0.38 -7.28 24.60
CA MET A 1 -0.16 -8.13 23.41
C MET A 1 -1.17 -7.73 22.36
N ASP A 2 -0.71 -7.13 21.27
CA ASP A 2 -1.55 -6.56 20.21
C ASP A 2 -2.12 -7.61 19.22
N ILE A 3 -2.07 -8.90 19.59
CA ILE A 3 -2.48 -10.02 18.74
C ILE A 3 -3.96 -9.91 18.39
N LEU A 4 -4.83 -9.64 19.36
CA LEU A 4 -6.27 -9.48 19.15
C LEU A 4 -6.59 -8.28 18.25
N LYS A 5 -5.90 -7.16 18.48
CA LYS A 5 -6.02 -5.93 17.69
C LYS A 5 -5.70 -6.19 16.22
N PHE A 6 -4.58 -6.85 15.93
CA PHE A 6 -4.20 -7.18 14.55
C PHE A 6 -5.05 -8.28 13.93
N ALA A 7 -5.50 -9.26 14.71
CA ALA A 7 -6.40 -10.29 14.24
C ALA A 7 -7.75 -9.71 13.80
N LEU A 8 -8.36 -8.83 14.61
CA LEU A 8 -9.59 -8.12 14.27
C LEU A 8 -9.41 -7.21 13.05
N GLN A 9 -8.31 -6.43 12.99
CA GLN A 9 -8.03 -5.59 11.83
C GLN A 9 -7.89 -6.40 10.55
N ASN A 10 -7.22 -7.55 10.61
CA ASN A 10 -7.05 -8.43 9.45
C ASN A 10 -8.38 -9.07 9.06
N ALA A 11 -9.13 -9.63 10.01
CA ALA A 11 -10.44 -10.24 9.75
C ALA A 11 -11.42 -9.26 9.09
N VAL A 12 -11.53 -8.03 9.62
CA VAL A 12 -12.40 -6.99 9.03
C VAL A 12 -11.98 -6.63 7.61
N LYS A 13 -10.67 -6.55 7.33
CA LYS A 13 -10.15 -6.28 5.97
C LYS A 13 -10.42 -7.41 4.98
N TYR A 14 -10.49 -8.66 5.45
CA TYR A 14 -10.63 -9.87 4.63
C TYR A 14 -11.95 -10.60 4.89
N ASN A 15 -13.04 -9.83 5.03
CA ASN A 15 -14.41 -10.33 5.08
C ASN A 15 -14.67 -11.40 6.16
N GLY A 16 -14.18 -11.14 7.37
CA GLY A 16 -14.40 -12.00 8.54
C GLY A 16 -13.31 -13.03 8.81
N LYS A 17 -12.31 -13.16 7.92
CA LYS A 17 -11.26 -14.20 8.03
C LYS A 17 -9.88 -13.60 8.31
N ALA A 18 -9.36 -13.88 9.50
CA ALA A 18 -8.00 -13.56 9.89
C ALA A 18 -6.98 -14.60 9.35
N ASN A 19 -5.83 -14.12 8.89
CA ASN A 19 -4.71 -14.92 8.41
C ASN A 19 -3.52 -14.86 9.37
N SER A 20 -3.00 -16.03 9.77
CA SER A 20 -1.88 -16.15 10.72
C SER A 20 -0.57 -15.55 10.22
N GLY A 21 -0.22 -15.76 8.96
CA GLY A 21 0.99 -15.20 8.36
C GLY A 21 0.98 -13.67 8.35
N ALA A 22 -0.15 -13.06 8.01
CA ALA A 22 -0.31 -11.61 8.02
C ALA A 22 -0.15 -11.01 9.42
N ILE A 23 -0.72 -11.65 10.44
CA ILE A 23 -0.65 -11.19 11.84
C ILE A 23 0.76 -11.37 12.40
N ILE A 24 1.40 -12.52 12.16
CA ILE A 24 2.78 -12.79 12.58
C ILE A 24 3.74 -11.77 11.92
N GLY A 25 3.59 -11.52 10.63
CA GLY A 25 4.40 -10.51 9.92
C GLY A 25 4.24 -9.11 10.52
N LYS A 26 3.01 -8.72 10.86
CA LYS A 26 2.71 -7.44 11.52
C LYS A 26 3.37 -7.34 12.91
N LEU A 27 3.24 -8.37 13.73
CA LEU A 27 3.84 -8.44 15.08
C LEU A 27 5.36 -8.35 15.04
N LEU A 28 6.01 -9.05 14.09
CA LEU A 28 7.47 -9.00 13.94
C LEU A 28 7.96 -7.64 13.43
N SER A 29 7.17 -6.96 12.59
CA SER A 29 7.50 -5.62 12.11
C SER A 29 7.50 -4.59 13.24
N GLU A 30 6.62 -4.74 14.24
CA GLU A 30 6.57 -3.85 15.40
C GLU A 30 7.54 -4.24 16.50
N ASN A 31 7.76 -5.54 16.70
CA ASN A 31 8.69 -6.04 17.70
C ASN A 31 9.53 -7.22 17.19
N PRO A 32 10.71 -6.94 16.59
CA PRO A 32 11.62 -7.97 16.11
C PRO A 32 12.09 -8.96 17.18
N LYS A 33 12.05 -8.59 18.47
CA LYS A 33 12.47 -9.45 19.59
C LYS A 33 11.55 -10.68 19.75
N LEU A 34 10.34 -10.65 19.21
CA LEU A 34 9.41 -11.78 19.25
C LEU A 34 9.88 -12.98 18.40
N LYS A 35 10.88 -12.79 17.53
CA LYS A 35 11.43 -13.87 16.70
C LYS A 35 12.02 -15.02 17.53
N SER A 36 12.58 -14.73 18.70
CA SER A 36 13.12 -15.75 19.62
C SER A 36 12.03 -16.59 20.30
N LYS A 37 10.81 -16.07 20.44
CA LYS A 37 9.65 -16.73 21.07
C LYS A 37 8.58 -17.15 20.06
N MET A 38 8.96 -17.36 18.80
CA MET A 38 8.02 -17.54 17.70
C MET A 38 7.07 -18.74 17.88
N LYS A 39 7.51 -19.82 18.53
CA LYS A 39 6.66 -20.98 18.81
C LYS A 39 5.48 -20.63 19.72
N ASP A 40 5.71 -19.83 20.75
CA ASP A 40 4.67 -19.42 21.71
C ASP A 40 3.73 -18.39 21.07
N VAL A 41 4.31 -17.41 20.37
CA VAL A 41 3.54 -16.41 19.60
C VAL A 41 2.65 -17.09 18.57
N ALA A 42 3.14 -18.09 17.83
CA ALA A 42 2.33 -18.80 16.84
C ALA A 42 1.14 -19.56 17.45
N LYS A 43 1.32 -20.13 18.65
CA LYS A 43 0.22 -20.79 19.39
C LYS A 43 -0.84 -19.78 19.82
N GLU A 44 -0.42 -18.69 20.45
CA GLU A 44 -1.34 -17.61 20.87
C GLU A 44 -2.09 -17.01 19.68
N VAL A 45 -1.38 -16.70 18.59
CA VAL A 45 -1.98 -16.19 17.34
C VAL A 45 -3.04 -17.16 16.82
N SER A 46 -2.76 -18.47 16.84
CA SER A 46 -3.70 -19.48 16.35
C SER A 46 -4.97 -19.56 17.21
N GLN A 47 -4.85 -19.41 18.54
CA GLN A 47 -6.00 -19.38 19.44
C GLN A 47 -6.86 -18.14 19.17
N VAL A 48 -6.24 -16.96 19.13
CA VAL A 48 -6.94 -15.69 18.89
C VAL A 48 -7.61 -15.66 17.52
N ILE A 49 -6.99 -16.21 16.47
CA ILE A 49 -7.59 -16.29 15.14
C ILE A 49 -8.85 -17.16 15.15
N LYS A 50 -8.84 -18.28 15.87
CA LYS A 50 -10.03 -19.14 15.99
C LYS A 50 -11.18 -18.40 16.65
N GLU A 51 -10.90 -17.65 17.71
CA GLU A 51 -11.89 -16.82 18.39
C GLU A 51 -12.42 -15.71 17.49
N VAL A 52 -11.54 -15.00 16.77
CA VAL A 52 -11.97 -13.91 15.88
C VAL A 52 -12.79 -14.46 14.71
N ASN A 53 -12.36 -15.55 14.08
CA ASN A 53 -13.06 -16.16 12.95
C ASN A 53 -14.40 -16.80 13.32
N SER A 54 -14.66 -17.10 14.60
CA SER A 54 -15.97 -17.57 15.06
C SER A 54 -16.97 -16.44 15.31
N MET A 55 -16.51 -15.18 15.37
CA MET A 55 -17.36 -14.00 15.53
C MET A 55 -17.96 -13.57 14.19
N SER A 56 -19.13 -12.94 14.21
CA SER A 56 -19.70 -12.32 13.01
C SER A 56 -18.89 -11.09 12.60
N LEU A 57 -18.92 -10.73 11.31
CA LEU A 57 -18.22 -9.55 10.80
C LEU A 57 -18.66 -8.26 11.52
N LYS A 58 -19.94 -8.19 11.92
CA LYS A 58 -20.47 -7.07 12.70
C LYS A 58 -19.85 -7.01 14.10
N ASP A 59 -19.79 -8.14 14.80
CA ASP A 59 -19.17 -8.21 16.14
C ASP A 59 -17.67 -7.91 16.09
N GLN A 60 -16.99 -8.37 15.03
CA GLN A 60 -15.58 -8.04 14.80
C GLN A 60 -15.37 -6.53 14.60
N LEU A 61 -16.23 -5.88 13.81
CA LEU A 61 -16.21 -4.43 13.61
C LEU A 61 -16.47 -3.67 14.92
N ASP A 62 -17.48 -4.09 15.69
CA ASP A 62 -17.85 -3.42 16.94
C ASP A 62 -16.75 -3.58 18.01
N LYS A 63 -16.10 -4.76 18.08
CA LYS A 63 -14.93 -4.96 18.93
C LYS A 63 -13.73 -4.15 18.47
N LEU A 64 -13.46 -4.09 17.16
CA LEU A 64 -12.36 -3.30 16.62
C LEU A 64 -12.54 -1.81 16.90
N LYS A 65 -13.78 -1.28 16.79
CA LYS A 65 -14.12 0.11 17.15
C LYS A 65 -13.83 0.43 18.62
N LYS A 66 -14.07 -0.53 19.53
CA LYS A 66 -13.83 -0.33 20.97
C LYS A 66 -12.34 -0.40 21.34
N ILE A 67 -11.59 -1.27 20.68
CA ILE A 67 -10.19 -1.55 21.05
C ILE A 67 -9.22 -0.61 20.32
N ALA A 68 -9.46 -0.37 19.04
CA ALA A 68 -8.54 0.36 18.16
C ALA A 68 -9.29 1.06 17.02
N PRO A 69 -10.08 2.11 17.33
CA PRO A 69 -10.82 2.86 16.32
C PRO A 69 -9.89 3.45 15.23
N GLU A 70 -8.65 3.78 15.58
CA GLU A 70 -7.65 4.33 14.67
C GLU A 70 -7.24 3.36 13.55
N LEU A 71 -7.48 2.04 13.72
CA LEU A 71 -7.15 1.03 12.71
C LEU A 71 -8.23 0.84 11.65
N LEU A 72 -9.43 1.41 11.85
CA LEU A 72 -10.53 1.44 10.89
C LEU A 72 -10.36 2.55 9.85
N GLU A 73 -9.68 3.63 10.23
CA GLU A 73 -9.29 4.66 9.29
C GLU A 73 -8.21 4.06 8.36
N LYS A 74 -8.64 3.71 7.14
CA LYS A 74 -7.69 3.62 6.03
C LYS A 74 -7.08 5.01 5.89
N LYS A 75 -5.91 5.23 6.49
CA LYS A 75 -4.94 6.17 5.94
C LYS A 75 -4.63 5.64 4.54
N GLU A 76 -5.44 6.02 3.56
CA GLU A 76 -4.97 6.14 2.20
C GLU A 76 -3.84 7.16 2.29
N VAL A 77 -2.64 6.66 2.56
CA VAL A 77 -1.44 7.41 2.22
C VAL A 77 -1.49 7.43 0.71
N LYS A 78 -2.21 8.41 0.14
CA LYS A 78 -2.00 8.89 -1.21
C LYS A 78 -0.56 9.38 -1.21
N LYS A 79 0.39 8.46 -1.33
CA LYS A 79 1.72 8.81 -1.79
C LYS A 79 1.45 9.29 -3.20
N GLU A 80 1.37 10.60 -3.37
CA GLU A 80 1.45 11.22 -4.68
C GLU A 80 2.74 10.68 -5.31
N ARG A 81 2.56 9.72 -6.23
CA ARG A 81 3.66 9.12 -6.96
C ARG A 81 3.99 10.08 -8.08
N GLU A 82 4.69 11.15 -7.74
CA GLU A 82 5.21 12.08 -8.74
C GLU A 82 6.49 11.53 -9.38
N LEU A 83 6.71 11.91 -10.64
CA LEU A 83 8.00 11.73 -11.28
C LEU A 83 9.03 12.68 -10.67
N PRO A 84 10.31 12.26 -10.59
CA PRO A 84 11.38 13.06 -9.99
C PRO A 84 11.54 14.39 -10.71
N GLU A 85 12.02 15.42 -10.00
CA GLU A 85 12.28 16.70 -10.63
C GLU A 85 13.46 16.62 -11.63
N LEU A 86 13.36 17.40 -12.70
CA LEU A 86 14.46 17.59 -13.64
C LEU A 86 15.55 18.43 -12.97
N LYS A 87 16.81 18.03 -13.15
CA LYS A 87 17.96 18.79 -12.64
C LYS A 87 18.19 20.03 -13.50
N ASN A 88 18.64 21.12 -12.87
CA ASN A 88 19.10 22.35 -13.53
C ASN A 88 18.06 23.04 -14.44
N VAL A 89 16.78 22.97 -14.10
CA VAL A 89 15.73 23.74 -14.80
C VAL A 89 15.85 25.21 -14.42
N LYS A 90 16.31 26.05 -15.35
CA LYS A 90 16.32 27.52 -15.20
C LYS A 90 15.23 28.18 -16.04
N ASP A 91 14.93 27.59 -17.20
CA ASP A 91 14.00 28.10 -18.21
C ASP A 91 12.89 27.09 -18.50
N LYS A 92 11.98 27.45 -19.44
CA LYS A 92 10.91 26.56 -19.92
C LYS A 92 11.51 25.28 -20.51
N VAL A 93 10.98 24.14 -20.06
CA VAL A 93 11.42 22.81 -20.53
C VAL A 93 10.89 22.56 -21.94
N VAL A 94 11.77 22.22 -22.89
CA VAL A 94 11.37 21.80 -24.23
C VAL A 94 11.68 20.32 -24.39
N MET A 95 10.67 19.51 -24.70
CA MET A 95 10.82 18.09 -24.99
C MET A 95 10.33 17.77 -26.40
N ARG A 96 10.78 16.63 -26.94
CA ARG A 96 10.40 16.21 -28.29
C ARG A 96 9.71 14.85 -28.34
N LEU A 97 8.85 14.67 -29.34
CA LEU A 97 8.33 13.40 -29.80
C LEU A 97 9.08 13.03 -31.09
N ALA A 98 9.98 12.04 -31.02
CA ALA A 98 10.78 11.61 -32.17
C ALA A 98 10.45 10.15 -32.55
N PRO A 99 9.28 9.88 -33.16
CA PRO A 99 9.00 8.55 -33.72
C PRO A 99 9.87 8.28 -34.95
N TYR A 100 10.25 7.03 -35.12
CA TYR A 100 10.82 6.57 -36.39
C TYR A 100 9.67 6.23 -37.35
N PRO A 101 9.75 6.58 -38.66
CA PRO A 101 8.67 6.37 -39.62
C PRO A 101 8.55 4.92 -40.09
N SER A 102 8.73 3.94 -39.21
CA SER A 102 8.60 2.49 -39.52
C SER A 102 7.17 1.98 -39.41
N GLY A 103 6.23 2.80 -38.96
CA GLY A 103 4.83 2.41 -38.81
C GLY A 103 4.05 3.30 -37.83
N PRO A 104 2.77 2.96 -37.57
CA PRO A 104 1.93 3.67 -36.60
C PRO A 104 2.49 3.60 -35.18
N LEU A 105 2.10 4.57 -34.34
CA LEU A 105 2.40 4.55 -32.91
C LEU A 105 1.70 3.38 -32.22
N HIS A 106 2.38 2.76 -31.26
CA HIS A 106 1.84 1.68 -30.44
C HIS A 106 2.07 1.96 -28.95
N ILE A 107 1.58 1.07 -28.08
CA ILE A 107 1.60 1.25 -26.62
C ILE A 107 3.01 1.50 -26.05
N GLY A 108 4.06 1.00 -26.71
CA GLY A 108 5.45 1.20 -26.30
C GLY A 108 5.89 2.67 -26.38
N ASN A 109 5.36 3.44 -27.34
CA ASN A 109 5.65 4.86 -27.49
C ASN A 109 5.12 5.69 -26.31
N THR A 110 4.05 5.22 -25.66
CA THR A 110 3.42 5.88 -24.50
C THR A 110 4.42 6.16 -23.38
N LYS A 111 5.36 5.24 -23.13
CA LYS A 111 6.37 5.39 -22.08
C LYS A 111 7.18 6.67 -22.24
N THR A 112 7.65 6.95 -23.46
CA THR A 112 8.44 8.16 -23.73
C THR A 112 7.54 9.38 -23.82
N TYR A 113 6.41 9.29 -24.53
CA TYR A 113 5.63 10.46 -24.89
C TYR A 113 4.82 11.03 -23.72
N VAL A 114 4.24 10.15 -22.89
CA VAL A 114 3.52 10.60 -21.68
C VAL A 114 4.50 11.16 -20.64
N THR A 115 5.68 10.58 -20.52
CA THR A 115 6.73 11.13 -19.64
C THR A 115 7.16 12.51 -20.11
N ASN A 116 7.33 12.72 -21.42
CA ASN A 116 7.71 14.01 -21.96
C ASN A 116 6.60 15.06 -21.78
N ASP A 117 5.36 14.69 -22.08
CA ASP A 117 4.18 15.55 -21.86
C ASP A 117 4.01 15.93 -20.39
N TYR A 118 4.23 15.00 -19.46
CA TYR A 118 4.18 15.27 -18.02
C TYR A 118 5.14 16.40 -17.62
N TYR A 119 6.40 16.34 -18.06
CA TYR A 119 7.37 17.37 -17.70
C TYR A 119 7.12 18.70 -18.40
N VAL A 120 6.65 18.68 -19.65
CA VAL A 120 6.22 19.90 -20.35
C VAL A 120 5.09 20.58 -19.58
N LYS A 121 4.08 19.82 -19.13
CA LYS A 121 2.98 20.34 -18.30
C LYS A 121 3.46 20.83 -16.93
N LYS A 122 4.31 20.05 -16.25
CA LYS A 122 4.85 20.40 -14.92
C LYS A 122 5.69 21.68 -14.93
N TYR A 123 6.43 21.94 -16.01
CA TYR A 123 7.34 23.09 -16.11
C TYR A 123 6.88 24.19 -17.10
N GLY A 124 5.61 24.18 -17.55
CA GLY A 124 5.07 25.22 -18.45
C GLY A 124 5.82 25.33 -19.79
N GLY A 125 6.29 24.19 -20.27
CA GLY A 125 7.20 24.03 -21.39
C GLY A 125 6.54 23.96 -22.77
N LYS A 126 7.28 23.42 -23.75
CA LYS A 126 6.76 23.10 -25.08
C LYS A 126 7.13 21.68 -25.49
N LEU A 127 6.19 20.98 -26.12
CA LEU A 127 6.40 19.69 -26.76
C LEU A 127 6.54 19.90 -28.27
N ILE A 128 7.55 19.30 -28.90
CA ILE A 128 7.88 19.43 -30.33
C ILE A 128 7.83 18.07 -31.02
#